data_AF-A0A7S4RMB4-F1
#
_entry.id   AF-A0A7S4RMB4-F1
#
_cell.length_a   1.000
_cell.length_b   1.000
_cell.length_c   1.000
_cell.angle_alpha   90.00
_cell.angle_beta   90.00
_cell.angle_gamma   90.00
#
_symmetry.space_group_name_H-M   'P 1'
#
loop_
_entity.id
_entity.type
_entity.pdbx_description
1 polymer ?
#
loop_
_entity_poly.entity_id
_entity_poly.type
_entity_poly.pdbx_seq_one_letter_code
_entity_poly.pdbx_strand_id
1 'polypeptide(L)'
;KEGSSYVFVHDQIQNAAYSLIPEDERGRMHKSIGRLIMKHSPEDKIEDLLFLVVDQLNRGEVGKEERETTGLAKLNLKAGKKAMSEATFLRSASYFEAGVGVLCDGHWEDYYDLSLELHSLLAETQYCNGCFEIVGKIATIVLNNAKSLEDKLPIYINLIKSLGAQNKHQSAIEIGITAVHELGMQWPSPSPDKLRIMADFIKAKLRFEVITTDDFLAIEEMKERNK
;
A
#
# COMPACT_ATOMS: atom_id res chain seq x y z
N LYS A 1 32.87 5.90 -40.18
CA LYS A 1 32.63 4.57 -39.57
C LYS A 1 31.35 4.70 -38.75
N GLU A 2 30.21 4.40 -39.36
CA GLU A 2 28.92 4.37 -38.69
C GLU A 2 28.92 3.20 -37.71
N GLY A 3 28.70 3.49 -36.42
CA GLY A 3 28.52 2.47 -35.41
C GLY A 3 27.15 1.84 -35.61
N SER A 4 27.13 0.66 -36.24
CA SER A 4 25.97 -0.22 -36.28
C SER A 4 25.52 -0.53 -34.86
N SER A 5 24.49 0.18 -34.41
CA SER A 5 23.73 -0.14 -33.21
C SER A 5 23.11 -1.52 -33.40
N TYR A 6 23.63 -2.52 -32.69
CA TYR A 6 22.97 -3.81 -32.56
C TYR A 6 21.75 -3.61 -31.65
N VAL A 7 20.60 -3.33 -32.24
CA VAL A 7 19.31 -3.30 -31.53
C VAL A 7 18.82 -4.74 -31.43
N PHE A 8 18.42 -5.18 -30.23
CA PHE A 8 17.86 -6.51 -30.02
C PHE A 8 16.59 -6.68 -30.87
N VAL A 9 16.73 -7.41 -31.98
CA VAL A 9 15.67 -7.65 -32.98
C VAL A 9 14.47 -8.40 -32.37
N HIS A 10 14.68 -9.08 -31.24
CA HIS A 10 13.66 -9.88 -30.56
C HIS A 10 12.42 -9.07 -30.14
N ASP A 11 12.60 -7.89 -29.53
CA ASP A 11 11.45 -7.10 -29.03
C ASP A 11 10.65 -6.51 -30.19
N GLN A 12 11.32 -6.10 -31.27
CA GLN A 12 10.63 -5.60 -32.46
C GLN A 12 9.86 -6.70 -33.19
N ILE A 13 10.42 -7.91 -33.29
CA ILE A 13 9.72 -9.07 -33.85
C ILE A 13 8.53 -9.46 -32.97
N GLN A 14 8.70 -9.48 -31.64
CA GLN A 14 7.59 -9.76 -30.72
C GLN A 14 6.47 -8.72 -30.84
N ASN A 15 6.82 -7.43 -30.89
CA ASN A 15 5.84 -6.35 -31.05
C ASN A 15 5.15 -6.39 -32.41
N ALA A 16 5.86 -6.73 -33.49
CA ALA A 16 5.27 -6.90 -34.82
C ALA A 16 4.31 -8.09 -34.84
N ALA A 17 4.73 -9.25 -34.31
CA ALA A 17 3.87 -10.43 -34.20
C ALA A 17 2.64 -10.16 -33.32
N TYR A 18 2.81 -9.46 -32.19
CA TYR A 18 1.72 -9.05 -31.31
C TYR A 18 0.76 -8.07 -32.00
N SER A 19 1.29 -7.15 -32.82
CA SER A 19 0.49 -6.18 -33.57
C SER A 19 -0.42 -6.85 -34.62
N LEU A 20 -0.07 -8.05 -35.10
CA LEU A 20 -0.89 -8.84 -36.02
C LEU A 20 -2.13 -9.46 -35.35
N ILE A 21 -2.16 -9.56 -34.03
CA ILE A 21 -3.33 -10.07 -33.31
C ILE A 21 -4.41 -8.97 -33.29
N PRO A 22 -5.64 -9.26 -33.74
CA PRO A 22 -6.77 -8.33 -33.66
C PRO A 22 -6.95 -7.80 -32.23
N GLU A 23 -7.22 -6.50 -32.10
CA GLU A 23 -7.28 -5.87 -30.76
C GLU A 23 -8.36 -6.47 -29.86
N ASP A 24 -9.48 -6.91 -30.44
CA ASP A 24 -10.59 -7.59 -29.78
C ASP A 24 -10.28 -9.05 -29.38
N GLU A 25 -9.16 -9.62 -29.86
CA GLU A 25 -8.70 -10.96 -29.48
C GLU A 25 -7.59 -10.93 -28.43
N ARG A 26 -6.84 -9.83 -28.32
CA ARG A 26 -5.69 -9.70 -27.41
C ARG A 26 -6.05 -9.99 -25.96
N GLY A 27 -7.17 -9.45 -25.48
CA GLY A 27 -7.62 -9.67 -24.10
C GLY A 27 -7.96 -11.13 -23.80
N ARG A 28 -8.61 -11.84 -24.73
CA ARG A 28 -8.87 -13.29 -24.60
C ARG A 28 -7.58 -14.11 -24.62
N MET A 29 -6.63 -13.73 -25.46
CA MET A 29 -5.32 -14.38 -25.52
C MET A 29 -4.56 -14.21 -24.20
N HIS A 30 -4.40 -12.98 -23.70
CA HIS A 30 -3.71 -12.68 -22.44
C HIS A 30 -4.30 -13.46 -21.26
N LYS A 31 -5.63 -13.46 -21.14
CA LYS A 31 -6.37 -14.25 -20.16
C LYS A 31 -6.08 -15.75 -20.29
N SER A 32 -6.05 -16.27 -21.50
CA SER A 32 -5.76 -17.69 -21.77
C SER A 32 -4.33 -18.05 -21.39
N ILE A 33 -3.35 -17.21 -21.71
CA ILE A 33 -1.94 -17.40 -21.34
C ILE A 33 -1.80 -17.44 -19.82
N GLY A 34 -2.33 -16.44 -19.11
CA GLY A 34 -2.26 -16.40 -17.63
C GLY A 34 -2.87 -17.63 -16.97
N ARG A 35 -4.03 -18.08 -17.45
CA ARG A 35 -4.70 -19.31 -16.97
C ARG A 35 -3.89 -20.58 -17.27
N LEU A 36 -3.30 -20.68 -18.47
CA LEU A 36 -2.48 -21.83 -18.86
C LEU A 36 -1.21 -21.92 -18.00
N ILE A 37 -0.52 -20.81 -17.76
CA ILE A 37 0.65 -20.77 -16.89
C ILE A 37 0.24 -21.25 -15.49
N MET A 38 -0.82 -20.71 -14.92
CA MET A 38 -1.28 -21.08 -13.58
C MET A 38 -1.71 -22.56 -13.49
N LYS A 39 -2.31 -23.12 -14.55
CA LYS A 39 -2.74 -24.52 -14.60
C LYS A 39 -1.58 -25.52 -14.75
N HIS A 40 -0.52 -25.14 -15.46
CA HIS A 40 0.56 -26.04 -15.85
C HIS A 40 1.86 -25.82 -15.07
N SER A 41 1.92 -24.82 -14.18
CA SER A 41 3.09 -24.58 -13.34
C SER A 41 3.08 -25.50 -12.11
N PRO A 42 4.23 -26.11 -11.77
CA PRO A 42 4.43 -26.77 -10.48
C PRO A 42 4.17 -25.80 -9.31
N GLU A 43 3.61 -26.29 -8.20
CA GLU A 43 3.25 -25.46 -7.04
C GLU A 43 4.45 -24.67 -6.48
N ASP A 44 5.64 -25.27 -6.47
CA ASP A 44 6.90 -24.65 -6.03
C ASP A 44 7.40 -23.53 -6.95
N LYS A 45 6.83 -23.40 -8.15
CA LYS A 45 7.18 -22.36 -9.15
C LYS A 45 6.13 -21.27 -9.30
N ILE A 46 4.94 -21.45 -8.72
CA ILE A 46 3.85 -20.48 -8.87
C ILE A 46 4.24 -19.11 -8.28
N GLU A 47 4.96 -19.09 -7.16
CA GLU A 47 5.38 -17.85 -6.53
C GLU A 47 6.42 -17.08 -7.37
N ASP A 48 7.36 -17.79 -8.00
CA ASP A 48 8.33 -17.22 -8.95
C ASP A 48 7.63 -16.62 -10.17
N LEU A 49 6.58 -17.29 -10.66
CA LEU A 49 5.82 -16.91 -11.85
C LEU A 49 4.68 -15.94 -11.56
N LEU A 50 4.46 -15.56 -10.30
CA LEU A 50 3.30 -14.75 -9.88
C LEU A 50 3.16 -13.48 -10.71
N PHE A 51 4.24 -12.73 -10.87
CA PHE A 51 4.23 -11.51 -11.68
C PHE A 51 3.85 -11.77 -13.12
N LEU A 52 4.43 -12.79 -13.75
CA LEU A 52 4.12 -13.14 -15.14
C LEU A 52 2.63 -13.49 -15.29
N VAL A 53 2.08 -14.29 -14.36
CA VAL A 53 0.66 -14.66 -14.37
C VAL A 53 -0.23 -13.44 -14.19
N VAL A 54 0.02 -12.62 -13.17
CA VAL A 54 -0.81 -11.44 -12.86
C VAL A 54 -0.73 -10.40 -14.00
N ASP A 55 0.45 -10.16 -14.56
CA ASP A 55 0.63 -9.24 -15.69
C ASP A 55 -0.16 -9.69 -16.93
N GLN A 56 -0.21 -11.00 -17.20
CA GLN A 56 -1.02 -11.56 -18.28
C GLN A 56 -2.51 -11.42 -17.98
N LEU A 57 -2.95 -11.73 -16.76
CA LEU A 57 -4.38 -11.64 -16.40
C LEU A 57 -4.88 -10.19 -16.37
N ASN A 58 -4.08 -9.23 -15.91
CA ASN A 58 -4.43 -7.81 -15.87
C ASN A 58 -4.55 -7.18 -17.27
N ARG A 59 -3.80 -7.71 -18.26
CA ARG A 59 -3.96 -7.33 -19.69
C ARG A 59 -5.09 -8.10 -20.38
N GLY A 60 -5.62 -9.12 -19.72
CA GLY A 60 -6.70 -9.94 -20.24
C GLY A 60 -8.06 -9.29 -20.08
N GLU A 61 -9.07 -9.88 -20.73
CA GLU A 61 -10.45 -9.49 -20.48
C GLU A 61 -10.86 -9.80 -19.04
N VAL A 62 -11.35 -8.77 -18.35
CA VAL A 62 -11.92 -8.92 -17.00
C VAL A 62 -13.08 -9.92 -17.06
N GLY A 63 -13.10 -10.84 -16.11
CA GLY A 63 -14.18 -11.81 -15.97
C GLY A 63 -15.54 -11.15 -15.79
N LYS A 64 -16.60 -11.81 -16.25
CA LYS A 64 -17.99 -11.41 -15.94
C LYS A 64 -18.49 -12.02 -14.64
N GLU A 65 -17.84 -13.10 -14.20
CA GLU A 65 -18.18 -13.82 -12.98
C GLU A 65 -17.43 -13.21 -11.79
N GLU A 66 -18.16 -12.89 -10.73
CA GLU A 66 -17.62 -12.35 -9.48
C GLU A 66 -16.50 -13.21 -8.89
N ARG A 67 -16.63 -14.54 -8.98
CA ARG A 67 -15.58 -15.47 -8.54
C ARG A 67 -14.27 -15.25 -9.29
N GLU A 68 -14.36 -14.95 -10.58
CA GLU A 68 -13.19 -14.71 -11.40
C GLU A 68 -12.53 -13.38 -11.03
N THR A 69 -13.32 -12.31 -10.91
CA THR A 69 -12.81 -10.97 -10.61
C THR A 69 -12.22 -10.90 -9.19
N THR A 70 -12.87 -11.51 -8.21
CA THR A 70 -12.34 -11.68 -6.84
C THR A 70 -11.06 -12.53 -6.83
N GLY A 71 -10.99 -13.57 -7.67
CA GLY A 71 -9.77 -14.36 -7.85
C GLY A 71 -8.60 -13.51 -8.35
N LEU A 72 -8.85 -12.66 -9.35
CA LEU A 72 -7.85 -11.74 -9.88
C LEU A 72 -7.46 -10.64 -8.87
N ALA A 73 -8.41 -10.11 -8.10
CA ALA A 73 -8.14 -9.16 -7.01
C ALA A 73 -7.18 -9.77 -5.96
N LYS A 74 -7.39 -11.02 -5.58
CA LYS A 74 -6.50 -11.75 -4.65
C LYS A 74 -5.12 -11.99 -5.23
N LEU A 75 -5.00 -12.29 -6.52
CA LEU A 75 -3.71 -12.43 -7.19
C LEU A 75 -2.95 -11.10 -7.23
N ASN A 76 -3.65 -10.00 -7.54
CA ASN A 76 -3.10 -8.65 -7.50
C ASN A 76 -2.63 -8.25 -6.11
N LEU A 77 -3.41 -8.55 -5.06
CA LEU A 77 -3.00 -8.34 -3.68
C LEU A 77 -1.69 -9.07 -3.35
N LYS A 78 -1.56 -10.35 -3.76
CA LYS A 78 -0.33 -11.13 -3.56
C LYS A 78 0.85 -10.53 -4.34
N ALA A 79 0.65 -10.17 -5.60
CA ALA A 79 1.69 -9.59 -6.44
C ALA A 79 2.15 -8.23 -5.90
N GLY A 80 1.22 -7.38 -5.44
CA GLY A 80 1.54 -6.11 -4.80
C GLY A 80 2.38 -6.32 -3.53
N LYS A 81 1.96 -7.20 -2.62
CA LYS A 81 2.73 -7.53 -1.40
C LYS A 81 4.14 -8.05 -1.73
N LYS A 82 4.28 -8.91 -2.75
CA LYS A 82 5.58 -9.38 -3.23
C LYS A 82 6.43 -8.21 -3.73
N ALA A 83 5.90 -7.36 -4.59
CA ALA A 83 6.62 -6.17 -5.11
C ALA A 83 7.02 -5.20 -3.99
N MET A 84 6.19 -5.07 -2.95
CA MET A 84 6.48 -4.26 -1.77
C MET A 84 7.66 -4.83 -0.96
N SER A 85 7.74 -6.16 -0.82
CA SER A 85 8.89 -6.83 -0.18
C SER A 85 10.20 -6.65 -0.97
N GLU A 86 10.09 -6.44 -2.29
CA GLU A 86 11.20 -6.10 -3.19
C GLU A 86 11.44 -4.57 -3.30
N ALA A 87 10.82 -3.76 -2.42
CA ALA A 87 10.89 -2.30 -2.38
C ALA A 87 10.52 -1.60 -3.72
N THR A 88 9.75 -2.26 -4.58
CA THR A 88 9.30 -1.71 -5.87
C THR A 88 7.91 -1.11 -5.72
N PHE A 89 7.80 0.01 -5.00
CA PHE A 89 6.52 0.63 -4.61
C PHE A 89 5.65 1.08 -5.80
N LEU A 90 6.25 1.51 -6.92
CA LEU A 90 5.51 1.85 -8.13
C LEU A 90 4.78 0.63 -8.70
N ARG A 91 5.48 -0.49 -8.82
CA ARG A 91 4.90 -1.76 -9.30
C ARG A 91 3.86 -2.30 -8.32
N SER A 92 4.13 -2.19 -7.02
CA SER A 92 3.19 -2.58 -5.97
C SER A 92 1.88 -1.79 -6.07
N ALA A 93 1.96 -0.47 -6.25
CA ALA A 93 0.79 0.38 -6.43
C ALA A 93 -0.03 -0.04 -7.66
N SER A 94 0.62 -0.30 -8.81
CA SER A 94 -0.08 -0.76 -10.02
C SER A 94 -0.84 -2.08 -9.81
N TYR A 95 -0.30 -3.03 -9.03
CA TYR A 95 -1.03 -4.25 -8.70
C TYR A 95 -2.21 -3.99 -7.77
N PHE A 96 -2.04 -3.17 -6.73
CA PHE A 96 -3.16 -2.85 -5.84
C PHE A 96 -4.26 -2.07 -6.55
N GLU A 97 -3.92 -1.13 -7.44
CA GLU A 97 -4.88 -0.43 -8.31
C GLU A 97 -5.63 -1.40 -9.22
N ALA A 98 -4.93 -2.32 -9.88
CA ALA A 98 -5.55 -3.35 -10.70
C ALA A 98 -6.47 -4.25 -9.88
N GLY A 99 -6.07 -4.59 -8.64
CA GLY A 99 -6.87 -5.37 -7.71
C GLY A 99 -8.16 -4.66 -7.30
N VAL A 100 -8.09 -3.37 -6.94
CA VAL A 100 -9.25 -2.54 -6.63
C VAL A 100 -10.15 -2.39 -7.86
N GLY A 101 -9.58 -2.16 -9.04
CA GLY A 101 -10.32 -1.94 -10.28
C GLY A 101 -11.11 -3.14 -10.79
N VAL A 102 -10.87 -4.35 -10.26
CA VAL A 102 -11.65 -5.55 -10.60
C VAL A 102 -12.59 -6.00 -9.48
N LEU A 103 -12.65 -5.32 -8.33
CA LEU A 103 -13.63 -5.65 -7.30
C LEU A 103 -15.05 -5.41 -7.83
N CYS A 104 -15.99 -6.28 -7.46
CA CYS A 104 -17.40 -6.14 -7.85
C CYS A 104 -18.10 -5.01 -7.08
N ASP A 105 -19.24 -4.55 -7.57
CA ASP A 105 -20.11 -3.69 -6.77
C ASP A 105 -20.49 -4.40 -5.46
N GLY A 106 -20.55 -3.66 -4.35
CA GLY A 106 -20.83 -4.25 -3.02
C GLY A 106 -19.65 -4.95 -2.33
N HIS A 107 -18.44 -4.90 -2.92
CA HIS A 107 -17.27 -5.60 -2.37
C HIS A 107 -16.92 -5.27 -0.91
N TRP A 108 -17.29 -4.09 -0.39
CA TRP A 108 -17.12 -3.73 1.02
C TRP A 108 -18.00 -4.55 1.98
N GLU A 109 -19.12 -5.09 1.51
CA GLU A 109 -19.98 -5.98 2.28
C GLU A 109 -19.52 -7.44 2.15
N ASP A 110 -19.40 -7.92 0.90
CA ASP A 110 -19.16 -9.33 0.59
C ASP A 110 -17.69 -9.76 0.71
N TYR A 111 -16.76 -8.83 0.46
CA TYR A 111 -15.31 -9.06 0.47
C TYR A 111 -14.58 -8.01 1.30
N TYR A 112 -15.13 -7.70 2.48
CA TYR A 112 -14.65 -6.63 3.36
C TYR A 112 -13.14 -6.66 3.59
N ASP A 113 -12.58 -7.79 4.04
CA ASP A 113 -11.17 -7.91 4.39
C ASP A 113 -10.25 -7.67 3.18
N LEU A 114 -10.62 -8.23 2.03
CA LEU A 114 -9.88 -8.05 0.77
C LEU A 114 -9.92 -6.59 0.32
N SER A 115 -11.08 -5.95 0.45
CA SER A 115 -11.30 -4.56 0.08
C SER A 115 -10.50 -3.63 0.98
N LEU A 116 -10.60 -3.81 2.28
CA LEU A 116 -9.88 -3.03 3.29
C LEU A 116 -8.38 -3.15 3.08
N GLU A 117 -7.87 -4.37 2.88
CA GLU A 117 -6.43 -4.61 2.72
C GLU A 117 -5.89 -4.02 1.41
N LEU A 118 -6.59 -4.21 0.29
CA LEU A 118 -6.19 -3.62 -1.00
C LEU A 118 -6.14 -2.09 -0.93
N HIS A 119 -7.17 -1.44 -0.39
CA HIS A 119 -7.20 0.01 -0.29
C HIS A 119 -6.14 0.54 0.70
N SER A 120 -5.94 -0.14 1.84
CA SER A 120 -4.95 0.27 2.84
C SER A 120 -3.51 0.19 2.30
N LEU A 121 -3.17 -0.91 1.63
CA LEU A 121 -1.84 -1.08 1.02
C LEU A 121 -1.65 -0.18 -0.21
N LEU A 122 -2.73 0.09 -0.96
CA LEU A 122 -2.67 1.08 -2.03
C LEU A 122 -2.37 2.48 -1.46
N ALA A 123 -3.02 2.89 -0.37
CA ALA A 123 -2.71 4.17 0.28
C ALA A 123 -1.27 4.24 0.79
N GLU A 124 -0.76 3.16 1.37
CA GLU A 124 0.62 3.09 1.86
C GLU A 124 1.64 3.21 0.72
N THR A 125 1.44 2.47 -0.36
CA THR A 125 2.33 2.53 -1.53
C THR A 125 2.25 3.86 -2.26
N GLN A 126 1.07 4.48 -2.35
CA GLN A 126 0.92 5.82 -2.91
C GLN A 126 1.58 6.89 -2.06
N TYR A 127 1.58 6.74 -0.73
CA TYR A 127 2.39 7.58 0.16
C TYR A 127 3.88 7.42 -0.14
N CYS A 128 4.40 6.19 -0.24
CA CYS A 128 5.80 5.94 -0.57
C CYS A 128 6.21 6.51 -1.93
N ASN A 129 5.29 6.53 -2.90
CA ASN A 129 5.50 7.13 -4.23
C ASN A 129 5.31 8.66 -4.24
N GLY A 130 4.95 9.29 -3.13
CA GLY A 130 4.73 10.75 -3.04
C GLY A 130 3.38 11.23 -3.60
N CYS A 131 2.46 10.32 -3.93
CA CYS A 131 1.15 10.60 -4.51
C CYS A 131 0.11 10.96 -3.44
N PHE A 132 0.38 12.00 -2.64
CA PHE A 132 -0.42 12.31 -1.44
C PHE A 132 -1.89 12.65 -1.71
N GLU A 133 -2.21 13.20 -2.89
CA GLU A 133 -3.60 13.46 -3.28
C GLU A 133 -4.40 12.16 -3.40
N ILE A 134 -3.77 11.11 -3.95
CA ILE A 134 -4.38 9.78 -4.09
C ILE A 134 -4.60 9.16 -2.72
N VAL A 135 -3.64 9.31 -1.79
CA VAL A 135 -3.79 8.86 -0.40
C VAL A 135 -5.03 9.47 0.24
N GLY A 136 -5.27 10.78 0.06
CA GLY A 136 -6.46 11.45 0.59
C GLY A 136 -7.79 10.91 0.01
N LYS A 137 -7.81 10.60 -1.30
CA LYS A 137 -8.99 9.99 -1.95
C LYS A 137 -9.27 8.60 -1.40
N ILE A 138 -8.24 7.76 -1.32
CA ILE A 138 -8.37 6.41 -0.76
C ILE A 138 -8.78 6.47 0.71
N ALA A 139 -8.25 7.43 1.47
CA ALA A 139 -8.58 7.57 2.87
C ALA A 139 -10.07 7.83 3.11
N THR A 140 -10.68 8.69 2.30
CA THR A 140 -12.12 8.90 2.34
C THR A 140 -12.90 7.60 2.11
N ILE A 141 -12.47 6.77 1.15
CA ILE A 141 -13.12 5.49 0.86
C ILE A 141 -13.02 4.54 2.05
N VAL A 142 -11.82 4.35 2.60
CA VAL A 142 -11.59 3.43 3.73
C VAL A 142 -12.34 3.89 4.98
N LEU A 143 -12.24 5.17 5.35
CA LEU A 143 -12.87 5.71 6.56
C LEU A 143 -14.40 5.60 6.54
N ASN A 144 -15.01 5.68 5.35
CA ASN A 144 -16.47 5.56 5.18
C ASN A 144 -16.97 4.11 5.24
N ASN A 145 -16.13 3.13 4.92
CA ASN A 145 -16.53 1.72 4.85
C ASN A 145 -15.98 0.86 5.99
N ALA A 146 -14.97 1.34 6.73
CA ALA A 146 -14.39 0.63 7.85
C ALA A 146 -15.43 0.33 8.94
N LYS A 147 -15.51 -0.94 9.35
CA LYS A 147 -16.45 -1.47 10.34
C LYS A 147 -15.98 -1.29 11.78
N SER A 148 -14.68 -1.16 11.99
CA SER A 148 -14.07 -0.97 13.29
C SER A 148 -13.10 0.21 13.28
N LEU A 149 -12.63 0.58 14.45
CA LEU A 149 -11.69 1.68 14.58
C LEU A 149 -10.27 1.23 14.26
N GLU A 150 -9.95 -0.01 14.60
CA GLU A 150 -8.73 -0.72 14.27
C GLU A 150 -8.50 -0.72 12.75
N ASP A 151 -9.55 -0.94 11.97
CA ASP A 151 -9.52 -0.90 10.50
C ASP A 151 -9.18 0.50 9.95
N LYS A 152 -9.47 1.57 10.70
CA LYS A 152 -9.15 2.94 10.31
C LYS A 152 -7.72 3.37 10.64
N LEU A 153 -7.05 2.68 11.56
CA LEU A 153 -5.71 3.11 12.02
C LEU A 153 -4.66 3.15 10.92
N PRO A 154 -4.54 2.14 10.03
CA PRO A 154 -3.54 2.18 8.96
C PRO A 154 -3.72 3.41 8.06
N ILE A 155 -4.98 3.76 7.75
CA ILE A 155 -5.26 4.87 6.87
C ILE A 155 -5.05 6.24 7.54
N TYR A 156 -5.35 6.36 8.84
CA TYR A 156 -4.99 7.53 9.62
C TYR A 156 -3.47 7.74 9.67
N ILE A 157 -2.70 6.67 9.89
CA ILE A 157 -1.23 6.72 9.88
C ILE A 157 -0.71 7.22 8.52
N ASN A 158 -1.25 6.69 7.41
CA ASN A 158 -0.85 7.12 6.06
C ASN A 158 -1.21 8.59 5.77
N LEU A 159 -2.36 9.09 6.26
CA LEU A 159 -2.72 10.51 6.18
C LEU A 159 -1.74 11.39 6.96
N ILE A 160 -1.44 11.03 8.21
CA ILE A 160 -0.52 11.77 9.08
C ILE A 160 0.88 11.82 8.45
N LYS A 161 1.39 10.67 7.97
CA LYS A 161 2.67 10.58 7.25
C LYS A 161 2.67 11.44 5.98
N SER A 162 1.60 11.40 5.19
CA SER A 162 1.46 12.20 3.96
C SER A 162 1.43 13.71 4.23
N LEU A 163 0.75 14.14 5.29
CA LEU A 163 0.71 15.54 5.71
C LEU A 163 2.08 15.98 6.26
N GLY A 164 2.74 15.13 7.04
CA GLY A 164 4.10 15.36 7.53
C GLY A 164 5.10 15.54 6.40
N ALA A 165 5.06 14.70 5.37
CA ALA A 165 5.91 14.81 4.18
C ALA A 165 5.67 16.10 3.38
N GLN A 166 4.48 16.70 3.50
CA GLN A 166 4.13 18.00 2.91
C GLN A 166 4.40 19.19 3.84
N ASN A 167 5.05 19.00 4.99
CA ASN A 167 5.24 19.99 6.05
C ASN A 167 3.92 20.58 6.62
N LYS A 168 2.80 19.88 6.45
CA LYS A 168 1.48 20.25 7.01
C LYS A 168 1.31 19.67 8.42
N HIS A 169 2.26 19.94 9.30
CA HIS A 169 2.34 19.31 10.63
C HIS A 169 1.12 19.60 11.51
N GLN A 170 0.56 20.81 11.42
CA GLN A 170 -0.64 21.18 12.18
C GLN A 170 -1.85 20.31 11.79
N SER A 171 -2.10 20.14 10.49
CA SER A 171 -3.15 19.24 10.00
C SER A 171 -2.87 17.78 10.37
N ALA A 172 -1.60 17.36 10.37
CA ALA A 172 -1.23 16.00 10.79
C ALA A 172 -1.59 15.75 12.27
N ILE A 173 -1.34 16.74 13.14
CA ILE A 173 -1.72 16.71 14.56
C ILE A 173 -3.24 16.64 14.71
N GLU A 174 -3.98 17.45 13.96
CA GLU A 174 -5.45 17.47 14.01
C GLU A 174 -6.07 16.11 13.61
N ILE A 175 -5.54 15.47 12.58
CA ILE A 175 -5.93 14.11 12.20
C ILE A 175 -5.58 13.11 13.31
N GLY A 176 -4.37 13.22 13.89
CA GLY A 176 -3.97 12.36 15.01
C GLY A 176 -4.87 12.50 16.24
N ILE A 177 -5.24 13.73 16.61
CA ILE A 177 -6.18 13.99 17.72
C ILE A 177 -7.55 13.41 17.41
N THR A 178 -8.02 13.54 16.16
CA THR A 178 -9.29 12.95 15.72
C THR A 178 -9.28 11.43 15.87
N ALA A 179 -8.20 10.77 15.41
CA ALA A 179 -8.05 9.33 15.54
C ALA A 179 -7.98 8.87 17.01
N VAL A 180 -7.28 9.60 17.88
CA VAL A 180 -7.20 9.32 19.33
C VAL A 180 -8.56 9.48 20.02
N HIS A 181 -9.33 10.52 19.68
CA HIS A 181 -10.69 10.68 20.19
C HIS A 181 -11.62 9.58 19.71
N GLU A 182 -11.50 9.16 18.45
CA GLU A 182 -12.22 7.99 17.92
C GLU A 182 -11.86 6.71 18.70
N LEU A 183 -10.60 6.55 19.15
CA LEU A 183 -10.15 5.46 20.04
C LEU A 183 -10.68 5.55 21.48
N GLY A 184 -11.50 6.54 21.81
CA GLY A 184 -12.01 6.76 23.17
C GLY A 184 -10.96 7.28 24.15
N MET A 185 -9.76 7.62 23.66
CA MET A 185 -8.70 8.24 24.46
C MET A 185 -8.90 9.75 24.49
N GLN A 186 -8.71 10.36 25.65
CA GLN A 186 -8.76 11.82 25.77
C GLN A 186 -7.40 12.41 25.42
N TRP A 187 -7.38 13.34 24.47
CA TRP A 187 -6.20 14.18 24.29
C TRP A 187 -6.14 15.22 25.41
N PRO A 188 -5.03 15.32 26.17
CA PRO A 188 -4.94 16.28 27.28
C PRO A 188 -5.12 17.70 26.76
N SER A 189 -6.17 18.36 27.25
CA SER A 189 -6.51 19.75 26.97
C SER A 189 -6.43 20.57 28.27
N PRO A 190 -5.85 21.79 28.24
CA PRO A 190 -5.29 22.48 27.08
C PRO A 190 -3.96 21.87 26.61
N SER A 191 -3.60 22.14 25.35
CA SER A 191 -2.27 21.83 24.82
C SER A 191 -1.20 22.39 25.76
N PRO A 192 -0.10 21.65 26.01
CA PRO A 192 0.91 22.07 26.98
C PRO A 192 1.43 23.48 26.62
N ASP A 193 1.51 24.35 27.63
CA ASP A 193 2.05 25.69 27.47
C ASP A 193 3.46 25.62 26.85
N LYS A 194 3.77 26.49 25.88
CA LYS A 194 5.08 26.55 25.22
C LYS A 194 6.21 26.66 26.24
N LEU A 195 5.98 27.36 27.35
CA LEU A 195 6.94 27.47 28.45
C LEU A 195 7.20 26.13 29.14
N ARG A 196 6.15 25.33 29.36
CA ARG A 196 6.27 23.98 29.93
C ARG A 196 7.00 23.04 28.97
N ILE A 197 6.67 23.08 27.69
CA ILE A 197 7.37 22.28 26.66
C ILE A 197 8.86 22.64 26.63
N MET A 198 9.19 23.93 26.67
CA MET A 198 10.58 24.40 26.68
C MET A 198 11.31 23.98 27.96
N ALA A 199 10.65 24.07 29.12
CA ALA A 199 11.21 23.60 30.38
C ALA A 199 11.47 22.08 30.38
N ASP A 200 10.53 21.27 29.89
CA ASP A 200 10.68 19.82 29.76
C ASP A 200 11.78 19.46 28.76
N PHE A 201 11.90 20.19 27.65
CA PHE A 201 12.98 20.01 26.68
C PHE A 201 14.36 20.33 27.28
N ILE A 202 14.50 21.46 27.99
CA ILE A 202 15.74 21.83 28.68
C ILE A 202 16.09 20.77 29.73
N LYS A 203 15.11 20.31 30.51
CA LYS A 203 15.29 19.26 31.51
C LYS A 203 15.74 17.94 30.87
N ALA A 204 15.15 17.55 29.74
CA ALA A 204 15.56 16.37 28.99
C ALA A 204 17.01 16.54 28.50
N LYS A 205 17.34 17.67 27.88
CA LYS A 205 18.70 17.96 27.39
C LYS A 205 19.75 17.91 28.51
N LEU A 206 19.47 18.52 29.66
CA LEU A 206 20.35 18.46 30.84
C LEU A 206 20.50 17.04 31.38
N ARG A 207 19.44 16.22 31.36
CA ARG A 207 19.54 14.80 31.72
C ARG A 207 20.43 14.03 30.75
N PHE A 208 20.30 14.26 29.44
CA PHE A 208 21.15 13.61 28.43
C PHE A 208 22.61 14.08 28.45
N GLU A 209 22.89 15.29 28.93
CA GLU A 209 24.27 15.77 29.13
C GLU A 209 24.94 15.16 30.39
N VAL A 210 24.15 14.67 31.34
CA VAL A 210 24.64 14.15 32.64
C VAL A 210 24.60 12.61 32.71
N ILE A 211 23.73 11.96 31.94
CA ILE A 211 23.61 10.49 31.88
C ILE A 211 24.78 9.90 31.08
N THR A 212 25.55 9.01 31.70
CA THR A 212 26.55 8.21 30.99
C THR A 212 25.88 7.06 30.25
N THR A 213 26.59 6.45 29.28
CA THR A 213 26.08 5.29 28.54
C THR A 213 25.70 4.14 29.47
N ASP A 214 26.44 3.94 30.57
CA ASP A 214 26.18 2.92 31.58
C ASP A 214 24.90 3.22 32.39
N ASP A 215 24.66 4.49 32.73
CA ASP A 215 23.43 4.90 33.42
C ASP A 215 22.19 4.69 32.53
N PHE A 216 22.31 4.90 31.22
CA PHE A 216 21.22 4.69 30.26
C PHE A 216 20.85 3.22 30.11
N LEU A 217 21.84 2.32 30.12
CA LEU A 217 21.64 0.87 30.05
C LEU A 217 21.08 0.28 31.36
N ALA A 218 21.23 0.99 32.48
CA ALA A 218 20.71 0.59 33.79
C ALA A 218 19.28 1.07 34.08
N ILE A 219 18.66 1.86 33.18
CA ILE A 219 17.27 2.30 33.33
C ILE A 219 16.35 1.08 33.24
N GLU A 220 15.52 0.84 34.28
CA GLU A 220 14.49 -0.20 34.25
C GLU A 220 13.65 -0.08 32.98
N GLU A 221 13.40 -1.21 32.31
CA GLU A 221 12.46 -1.27 31.18
C GLU A 221 11.17 -0.54 31.53
N MET A 222 10.69 0.31 30.63
CA MET A 222 9.41 1.00 30.80
C MET A 222 8.30 -0.04 30.96
N LYS A 223 7.90 -0.28 32.21
CA LYS A 223 6.68 -1.02 32.52
C LYS A 223 5.51 -0.20 31.99
N GLU A 224 4.75 -0.76 31.06
CA GLU A 224 3.51 -0.15 30.58
C GLU A 224 2.67 0.28 31.78
N ARG A 225 2.43 1.58 31.89
CA ARG A 225 1.61 2.12 32.96
C ARG A 225 0.15 1.88 32.60
N ASN A 226 -0.28 0.63 32.75
CA ASN A 226 -1.68 0.25 32.66
C ASN A 226 -2.46 0.93 33.79
N LYS A 227 -3.24 1.96 33.47
CA LYS A 227 -4.59 2.26 33.98
C LYS A 227 -5.13 3.57 33.42
#